data_AF-D2VQL4-F1
#
_entry.id   AF-D2VQL4-F1
#
_cell.length_a   1.000
_cell.length_b   1.000
_cell.length_c   1.000
_cell.angle_alpha   90.00
_cell.angle_beta   90.00
_cell.angle_gamma   90.00
#
_symmetry.space_group_name_H-M   'P 1'
#
loop_
_entity.id
_entity.type
_entity.pdbx_description
1 polymer ?
#
loop_
_entity_poly.entity_id
_entity_poly.type
_entity_poly.pdbx_seq_one_letter_code
_entity_poly.pdbx_strand_id
1 'polypeptide(L)'
;MSQLKDLPTELVGTILSYSTLQDSFLWNTVSKQWNQLLREYVFSRVFTYCELHANNDFSYSSKEIKEITNQDDAGDDDDDEYGGYQSYQLENILMRRGHSAVSLDDESKILVFGGFCGDRHCNELFVVDIDKKTVERKVENRTSDKDVLDESIMMGRSFHPMVLISENKFLVTGGYCNYTLDNCPNLRDTWIIEFSENDFKFTKLNQSGDVPPPMESHSLVYYNGYCISYGGSSFFEDDDLGMKHKDVYALNVESGSWTKLRIKQQERGPPALTGHSCHLIEGTNKMILYGGYDQENSTHNSLWMLHIVLPDETKFFNEFSYWEEIIPQTNSYVPEPTLYHRSLLLQNRLLVVYGGALD
;
A
#
# COMPACT_ATOMS: atom_id res chain seq x y z
N MET A 1 -8.46 7.09 25.72
CA MET A 1 -9.51 7.58 24.80
C MET A 1 -9.34 9.03 24.37
N SER A 2 -8.67 9.93 25.12
CA SER A 2 -8.33 11.29 24.62
C SER A 2 -7.04 11.35 23.79
N GLN A 3 -6.18 10.33 23.90
CA GLN A 3 -4.83 10.32 23.30
C GLN A 3 -4.78 10.02 21.80
N LEU A 4 -5.91 9.70 21.15
CA LEU A 4 -5.92 9.30 19.73
C LEU A 4 -6.19 10.43 18.74
N LYS A 5 -6.75 11.55 19.19
CA LYS A 5 -6.71 12.79 18.39
C LYS A 5 -5.28 13.29 18.16
N ASP A 6 -4.35 12.80 18.97
CA ASP A 6 -2.94 13.17 18.94
C ASP A 6 -2.10 12.13 18.16
N LEU A 7 -2.70 11.10 17.55
CA LEU A 7 -1.93 10.19 16.70
C LEU A 7 -1.61 10.87 15.38
N PRO A 8 -0.35 10.79 14.90
CA PRO A 8 0.03 11.33 13.60
C PRO A 8 -0.80 10.70 12.48
N THR A 9 -1.24 11.51 11.51
CA THR A 9 -2.02 11.07 10.34
C THR A 9 -1.31 9.96 9.57
N GLU A 10 0.03 9.95 9.57
CA GLU A 10 0.87 8.91 8.98
C GLU A 10 0.60 7.56 9.63
N LEU A 11 0.46 7.53 10.96
CA LEU A 11 0.18 6.30 11.70
C LEU A 11 -1.22 5.78 11.38
N VAL A 12 -2.20 6.68 11.25
CA VAL A 12 -3.57 6.33 10.86
C VAL A 12 -3.61 5.79 9.42
N GLY A 13 -2.94 6.48 8.48
CA GLY A 13 -2.81 6.04 7.10
C GLY A 13 -2.16 4.68 7.01
N THR A 14 -1.09 4.47 7.79
CA THR A 14 -0.50 3.14 7.88
C THR A 14 -1.58 2.16 8.34
N ILE A 15 -2.22 2.35 9.51
CA ILE A 15 -3.23 1.43 10.07
C ILE A 15 -4.29 1.03 9.04
N LEU A 16 -4.85 2.00 8.31
CA LEU A 16 -5.83 1.76 7.26
C LEU A 16 -5.29 0.80 6.18
N SER A 17 -4.04 1.01 5.72
CA SER A 17 -3.38 0.14 4.71
C SER A 17 -3.26 -1.34 5.06
N TYR A 18 -3.37 -1.70 6.35
CA TYR A 18 -3.36 -3.08 6.83
C TYR A 18 -4.76 -3.59 7.18
N SER A 19 -5.57 -2.77 7.85
CA SER A 19 -6.88 -3.20 8.32
C SER A 19 -7.89 -3.24 7.18
N THR A 20 -8.29 -4.43 6.76
CA THR A 20 -9.62 -4.58 6.14
C THR A 20 -10.64 -4.66 7.27
N LEU A 21 -11.85 -4.13 7.03
CA LEU A 21 -12.97 -4.26 7.97
C LEU A 21 -13.12 -5.72 8.37
N GLN A 22 -13.38 -6.64 7.42
CA GLN A 22 -13.66 -8.06 7.70
C GLN A 22 -12.51 -8.84 8.37
N ASP A 23 -11.26 -8.64 7.95
CA ASP A 23 -10.12 -9.37 8.53
C ASP A 23 -9.78 -8.88 9.93
N SER A 24 -10.00 -7.58 10.23
CA SER A 24 -9.82 -7.06 11.59
C SER A 24 -10.77 -7.68 12.62
N PHE A 25 -11.97 -8.12 12.20
CA PHE A 25 -12.92 -8.84 13.07
C PHE A 25 -12.55 -10.32 13.27
N LEU A 26 -11.95 -10.96 12.27
CA LEU A 26 -11.63 -12.39 12.29
C LEU A 26 -10.30 -12.69 12.99
N TRP A 27 -9.39 -11.72 13.02
CA TRP A 27 -8.05 -11.90 13.59
C TRP A 27 -8.05 -11.48 15.07
N ASN A 28 -7.98 -12.47 15.97
CA ASN A 28 -7.79 -12.28 17.42
C ASN A 28 -6.46 -11.59 17.80
N THR A 29 -5.65 -11.16 16.83
CA THR A 29 -4.32 -10.55 16.99
C THR A 29 -4.35 -9.03 17.08
N VAL A 30 -5.44 -8.36 16.70
CA VAL A 30 -5.63 -6.92 16.99
C VAL A 30 -6.17 -6.78 18.41
N SER A 31 -5.43 -6.06 19.28
CA SER A 31 -5.80 -5.96 20.69
C SER A 31 -7.26 -5.50 20.85
N LYS A 32 -7.98 -6.04 21.85
CA LYS A 32 -9.40 -5.71 22.09
C LYS A 32 -9.65 -4.21 22.23
N GLN A 33 -8.67 -3.46 22.76
CA GLN A 33 -8.73 -2.00 22.87
C GLN A 33 -8.66 -1.33 21.49
N TRP A 34 -7.81 -1.80 20.58
CA TRP A 34 -7.71 -1.30 19.21
C TRP A 34 -8.92 -1.65 18.35
N ASN A 35 -9.47 -2.86 18.54
CA ASN A 35 -10.73 -3.27 17.91
C ASN A 35 -11.90 -2.38 18.35
N GLN A 36 -11.98 -2.03 19.64
CA GLN A 36 -12.97 -1.07 20.13
C GLN A 36 -12.70 0.36 19.62
N LEU A 37 -11.45 0.77 19.45
CA LEU A 37 -11.05 2.11 18.98
C LEU A 37 -11.32 2.34 17.50
N LEU A 38 -10.91 1.40 16.65
CA LEU A 38 -11.28 1.40 15.24
C LEU A 38 -12.81 1.39 15.13
N ARG A 39 -13.50 0.58 15.96
CA ARG A 39 -14.95 0.63 16.08
C ARG A 39 -15.53 1.93 16.59
N GLU A 40 -14.85 2.75 17.39
CA GLU A 40 -15.43 3.99 17.94
C GLU A 40 -15.12 5.26 17.13
N TYR A 41 -14.04 5.25 16.34
CA TYR A 41 -13.54 6.44 15.65
C TYR A 41 -13.49 6.31 14.12
N VAL A 42 -13.19 5.12 13.61
CA VAL A 42 -13.14 4.84 12.17
C VAL A 42 -14.44 4.17 11.70
N PHE A 43 -15.02 3.28 12.50
CA PHE A 43 -16.16 2.45 12.09
C PHE A 43 -17.52 2.88 12.71
N SER A 44 -17.67 3.24 13.98
CA SER A 44 -19.01 3.65 14.53
C SER A 44 -19.52 4.97 14.01
N ARG A 45 -18.68 5.72 13.28
CA ARG A 45 -19.00 7.04 12.75
C ARG A 45 -18.95 7.11 11.22
N VAL A 46 -18.60 6.01 10.57
CA VAL A 46 -18.55 5.91 9.10
C VAL A 46 -19.28 4.64 8.60
N PHE A 47 -19.39 3.56 9.41
CA PHE A 47 -20.01 2.28 9.03
C PHE A 47 -20.66 1.56 10.24
N THR A 48 -21.99 1.61 10.37
CA THR A 48 -22.73 0.82 11.35
C THR A 48 -22.77 -0.66 10.97
N TYR A 49 -21.81 -1.44 11.46
CA TYR A 49 -21.82 -2.92 11.39
C TYR A 49 -22.88 -3.57 12.32
N CYS A 50 -23.60 -2.82 13.15
CA CYS A 50 -24.42 -3.42 14.22
C CYS A 50 -25.72 -4.13 13.78
N GLU A 51 -26.07 -4.21 12.49
CA GLU A 51 -27.31 -4.89 12.06
C GLU A 51 -27.11 -6.06 11.08
N LEU A 52 -25.87 -6.47 10.77
CA LEU A 52 -25.66 -7.45 9.69
C LEU A 52 -25.76 -8.93 10.05
N HIS A 53 -26.19 -9.32 11.26
CA HIS A 53 -26.38 -10.75 11.53
C HIS A 53 -27.48 -11.19 12.51
N ALA A 54 -28.31 -10.29 13.07
CA ALA A 54 -29.20 -10.71 14.15
C ALA A 54 -30.68 -10.91 13.80
N ASN A 55 -31.34 -10.13 12.95
CA ASN A 55 -32.77 -10.37 12.66
C ASN A 55 -33.19 -9.80 11.30
N ASN A 56 -33.82 -10.66 10.48
CA ASN A 56 -34.46 -10.33 9.20
C ASN A 56 -35.60 -9.31 9.37
N ASP A 57 -35.35 -8.00 9.47
CA ASP A 57 -36.39 -7.01 9.20
C ASP A 57 -35.88 -5.55 9.09
N PHE A 58 -36.30 -4.90 8.01
CA PHE A 58 -36.49 -3.45 7.76
C PHE A 58 -35.33 -2.44 7.70
N SER A 59 -35.13 -1.94 6.46
CA SER A 59 -35.01 -0.53 6.00
C SER A 59 -34.53 0.57 6.97
N TYR A 60 -33.35 1.18 6.71
CA TYR A 60 -33.05 2.55 7.15
C TYR A 60 -32.09 3.33 6.22
N SER A 61 -31.95 4.62 6.54
CA SER A 61 -32.09 5.76 5.63
C SER A 61 -30.79 6.38 5.11
N SER A 62 -30.82 6.66 3.81
CA SER A 62 -29.89 7.35 2.89
C SER A 62 -29.41 8.78 3.24
N LYS A 63 -29.37 9.23 4.50
CA LYS A 63 -29.17 10.66 4.83
C LYS A 63 -27.75 11.15 5.12
N GLU A 64 -26.74 10.27 5.25
CA GLU A 64 -25.35 10.70 5.58
C GLU A 64 -24.28 10.31 4.55
N ILE A 65 -24.66 9.59 3.48
CA ILE A 65 -23.84 9.42 2.27
C ILE A 65 -24.20 10.56 1.32
N LYS A 66 -23.56 11.72 1.46
CA LYS A 66 -23.70 12.79 0.47
C LYS A 66 -22.98 12.37 -0.82
N GLU A 67 -23.79 12.20 -1.87
CA GLU A 67 -23.44 12.33 -3.29
C GLU A 67 -22.24 11.49 -3.79
N ILE A 68 -22.48 10.18 -4.00
CA ILE A 68 -21.61 9.31 -4.82
C ILE A 68 -22.26 8.97 -6.19
N THR A 69 -23.44 9.51 -6.49
CA THR A 69 -24.11 9.30 -7.79
C THR A 69 -24.74 10.59 -8.30
N ASN A 70 -23.96 11.40 -9.02
CA ASN A 70 -24.54 12.24 -10.06
C ASN A 70 -24.61 11.40 -11.34
N GLN A 71 -25.67 10.61 -11.47
CA GLN A 71 -26.18 10.20 -12.76
C GLN A 71 -27.63 10.66 -12.83
N ASP A 72 -27.83 11.72 -13.61
CA ASP A 72 -29.12 12.07 -14.17
C ASP A 72 -29.62 10.88 -15.00
N ASP A 73 -30.64 10.19 -14.52
CA ASP A 73 -31.65 9.61 -15.42
C ASP A 73 -32.99 9.66 -14.70
N ALA A 74 -33.79 10.64 -15.13
CA ALA A 74 -35.18 10.77 -14.79
C ALA A 74 -35.96 9.64 -15.48
N GLY A 75 -36.42 8.67 -14.70
CA GLY A 75 -37.41 7.68 -15.09
C GLY A 75 -38.21 7.29 -13.86
N ASP A 76 -39.37 7.93 -13.69
CA ASP A 76 -40.44 7.40 -12.84
C ASP A 76 -40.73 5.96 -13.28
N ASP A 77 -40.54 4.98 -12.40
CA ASP A 77 -41.40 3.80 -12.29
C ASP A 77 -41.12 3.12 -10.95
N ASP A 78 -42.20 2.94 -10.19
CA ASP A 78 -42.28 2.26 -8.90
C ASP A 78 -41.72 0.83 -8.99
N ASP A 79 -40.67 0.49 -8.21
CA ASP A 79 -40.44 -0.86 -7.67
C ASP A 79 -39.25 -0.85 -6.65
N ASP A 80 -39.59 -1.02 -5.36
CA ASP A 80 -38.71 -1.00 -4.17
C ASP A 80 -37.80 -2.25 -4.02
N GLU A 81 -37.15 -2.75 -5.09
CA GLU A 81 -36.27 -3.94 -5.03
C GLU A 81 -34.79 -3.67 -5.36
N TYR A 82 -34.44 -2.46 -5.82
CA TYR A 82 -33.05 -2.13 -6.23
C TYR A 82 -32.19 -1.40 -5.19
N GLY A 83 -32.78 -0.88 -4.11
CA GLY A 83 -32.05 -0.10 -3.09
C GLY A 83 -31.03 -0.91 -2.27
N GLY A 84 -31.22 -2.23 -2.13
CA GLY A 84 -30.34 -3.11 -1.36
C GLY A 84 -29.06 -3.51 -2.09
N TYR A 85 -29.02 -3.47 -3.42
CA TYR A 85 -27.84 -3.82 -4.21
C TYR A 85 -26.82 -2.67 -4.26
N GLN A 86 -27.27 -1.43 -4.30
CA GLN A 86 -26.39 -0.26 -4.30
C GLN A 86 -25.71 -0.03 -2.95
N SER A 87 -26.40 -0.22 -1.82
CA SER A 87 -25.79 -0.14 -0.49
C SER A 87 -24.76 -1.27 -0.26
N TYR A 88 -25.06 -2.49 -0.71
CA TYR A 88 -24.11 -3.61 -0.71
C TYR A 88 -22.86 -3.33 -1.54
N GLN A 89 -22.99 -2.63 -2.67
CA GLN A 89 -21.84 -2.24 -3.48
C GLN A 89 -20.98 -1.18 -2.78
N LEU A 90 -21.58 -0.17 -2.15
CA LEU A 90 -20.84 0.87 -1.40
C LEU A 90 -20.11 0.33 -0.16
N GLU A 91 -20.73 -0.58 0.60
CA GLU A 91 -20.09 -1.22 1.76
C GLU A 91 -18.91 -2.12 1.37
N ASN A 92 -18.99 -2.80 0.21
CA ASN A 92 -17.90 -3.64 -0.30
C ASN A 92 -16.78 -2.84 -0.97
N ILE A 93 -17.05 -1.64 -1.49
CA ILE A 93 -16.02 -0.80 -2.13
C ILE A 93 -14.91 -0.44 -1.14
N LEU A 94 -15.18 -0.25 0.15
CA LEU A 94 -14.14 0.19 1.10
C LEU A 94 -13.40 -0.96 1.78
N MET A 95 -13.90 -2.20 1.71
CA MET A 95 -13.22 -3.37 2.26
C MET A 95 -12.18 -3.87 1.26
N ARG A 96 -10.89 -3.67 1.56
CA ARG A 96 -9.82 -4.00 0.62
C ARG A 96 -8.49 -4.35 1.28
N ARG A 97 -7.83 -5.41 0.83
CA ARG A 97 -6.47 -5.79 1.27
C ARG A 97 -5.40 -5.36 0.27
N GLY A 98 -4.17 -5.14 0.74
CA GLY A 98 -3.06 -4.78 -0.12
C GLY A 98 -3.23 -3.42 -0.82
N HIS A 99 -4.00 -2.50 -0.24
CA HIS A 99 -4.08 -1.13 -0.72
C HIS A 99 -2.93 -0.30 -0.14
N SER A 100 -2.68 0.85 -0.75
CA SER A 100 -1.79 1.88 -0.20
C SER A 100 -2.63 2.96 0.46
N ALA A 101 -2.17 3.45 1.61
CA ALA A 101 -2.78 4.61 2.28
C ALA A 101 -1.67 5.54 2.77
N VAL A 102 -1.74 6.81 2.36
CA VAL A 102 -0.68 7.81 2.56
C VAL A 102 -1.29 9.14 2.99
N SER A 103 -0.58 9.91 3.82
CA SER A 103 -0.98 11.29 4.15
C SER A 103 -1.01 12.13 2.87
N LEU A 104 -2.11 12.86 2.67
CA LEU A 104 -2.28 13.81 1.57
C LEU A 104 -1.95 15.25 2.01
N ASP A 105 -2.13 15.54 3.29
CA ASP A 105 -1.71 16.77 3.95
C ASP A 105 -1.17 16.48 5.36
N ASP A 106 -0.53 17.48 5.97
CA ASP A 106 0.00 17.41 7.34
C ASP A 106 -1.10 17.52 8.41
N GLU A 107 -2.37 17.60 8.00
CA GLU A 107 -3.49 17.87 8.90
C GLU A 107 -4.29 16.59 9.16
N SER A 108 -5.09 16.14 8.19
CA SER A 108 -6.15 15.15 8.46
C SER A 108 -6.54 14.28 7.26
N LYS A 109 -6.00 14.53 6.07
CA LYS A 109 -6.41 13.81 4.87
C LYS A 109 -5.48 12.65 4.54
N ILE A 110 -6.08 11.51 4.26
CA ILE A 110 -5.40 10.30 3.81
C ILE A 110 -5.92 9.94 2.42
N LEU A 111 -5.00 9.72 1.49
CA LEU A 111 -5.30 9.12 0.20
C LEU A 111 -5.23 7.61 0.31
N VAL A 112 -6.29 6.92 -0.14
CA VAL A 112 -6.35 5.46 -0.25
C VAL A 112 -6.40 5.08 -1.72
N PHE A 113 -5.45 4.24 -2.15
CA PHE A 113 -5.35 3.77 -3.53
C PHE A 113 -5.23 2.25 -3.63
N GLY A 114 -5.95 1.71 -4.62
CA GLY A 114 -5.88 0.31 -5.03
C GLY A 114 -6.32 -0.69 -3.98
N GLY A 115 -5.80 -1.92 -4.02
CA GLY A 115 -6.19 -3.04 -3.17
C GLY A 115 -7.13 -4.03 -3.84
N PHE A 116 -7.43 -5.12 -3.14
CA PHE A 116 -8.34 -6.19 -3.58
C PHE A 116 -9.59 -6.20 -2.72
N CYS A 117 -10.77 -6.01 -3.31
CA CYS A 117 -12.06 -5.92 -2.61
C CYS A 117 -12.92 -7.20 -2.68
N GLY A 118 -12.26 -8.36 -2.74
CA GLY A 118 -12.92 -9.67 -2.68
C GLY A 118 -13.15 -10.34 -4.04
N ASP A 119 -13.53 -9.55 -5.04
CA ASP A 119 -13.82 -10.03 -6.41
C ASP A 119 -12.92 -9.39 -7.47
N ARG A 120 -12.34 -8.21 -7.19
CA ARG A 120 -11.53 -7.44 -8.14
C ARG A 120 -10.38 -6.69 -7.48
N HIS A 121 -9.40 -6.33 -8.30
CA HIS A 121 -8.37 -5.36 -7.95
C HIS A 121 -8.85 -3.95 -8.31
N CYS A 122 -8.66 -3.01 -7.40
CA CYS A 122 -9.16 -1.65 -7.52
C CYS A 122 -8.09 -0.70 -8.06
N ASN A 123 -8.49 0.32 -8.80
CA ASN A 123 -7.72 1.54 -9.11
C ASN A 123 -8.46 2.81 -8.64
N GLU A 124 -9.49 2.66 -7.81
CA GLU A 124 -10.21 3.77 -7.22
C GLU A 124 -9.30 4.56 -6.27
N LEU A 125 -9.52 5.88 -6.21
CA LEU A 125 -8.92 6.77 -5.23
C LEU A 125 -10.00 7.29 -4.28
N PHE A 126 -9.73 7.16 -2.98
CA PHE A 126 -10.55 7.76 -1.93
C PHE A 126 -9.70 8.73 -1.13
N VAL A 127 -10.31 9.83 -0.72
CA VAL A 127 -9.76 10.74 0.27
C VAL A 127 -10.58 10.58 1.54
N VAL A 128 -9.90 10.16 2.62
CA VAL A 128 -10.47 10.08 3.96
C VAL A 128 -10.04 11.32 4.71
N ASP A 129 -10.98 12.17 5.09
CA ASP A 129 -10.77 13.33 5.96
C ASP A 129 -11.13 12.90 7.40
N ILE A 130 -10.12 12.74 8.25
CA ILE A 130 -10.31 12.22 9.62
C ILE A 130 -11.08 13.22 10.48
N ASP A 131 -10.83 14.51 10.30
CA ASP A 131 -11.41 15.58 11.13
C ASP A 131 -12.89 15.78 10.81
N LYS A 132 -13.22 15.82 9.51
CA LYS A 132 -14.60 15.91 9.03
C LYS A 132 -15.32 14.57 9.07
N LYS A 133 -14.57 13.46 9.17
CA LYS A 133 -15.07 12.08 9.12
C LYS A 133 -15.81 11.78 7.82
N THR A 134 -15.24 12.22 6.71
CA THR A 134 -15.82 12.03 5.38
C THR A 134 -14.90 11.17 4.53
N VAL A 135 -15.50 10.36 3.66
CA VAL A 135 -14.79 9.61 2.63
C VAL A 135 -15.31 10.09 1.28
N GLU A 136 -14.43 10.67 0.48
CA GLU A 136 -14.76 11.17 -0.85
C GLU A 136 -14.09 10.27 -1.89
N ARG A 137 -14.89 9.67 -2.78
CA ARG A 137 -14.36 8.98 -3.96
C ARG A 137 -13.92 10.03 -4.98
N LYS A 138 -12.62 10.08 -5.27
CA LYS A 138 -12.04 11.03 -6.24
C LYS A 138 -11.91 10.44 -7.64
N VAL A 139 -11.66 9.13 -7.74
CA VAL A 139 -11.55 8.43 -9.02
C VAL A 139 -12.34 7.13 -8.96
N GLU A 140 -13.14 6.89 -9.99
CA GLU A 140 -13.94 5.67 -10.15
C GLU A 140 -13.11 4.52 -10.70
N ASN A 141 -13.53 3.28 -10.41
CA ASN A 141 -12.83 2.11 -10.92
C ASN A 141 -12.93 2.03 -12.43
N ARG A 142 -11.81 1.75 -13.08
CA ARG A 142 -11.71 1.38 -14.49
C ARG A 142 -10.82 0.15 -14.65
N THR A 143 -11.33 -1.01 -14.27
CA THR A 143 -10.60 -2.27 -14.35
C THR A 143 -11.52 -3.35 -14.94
N SER A 144 -11.27 -3.68 -16.20
CA SER A 144 -11.92 -4.77 -16.93
C SER A 144 -10.97 -5.34 -17.99
N ASP A 145 -11.31 -6.51 -18.55
CA ASP A 145 -10.55 -7.14 -19.65
C ASP A 145 -10.35 -6.21 -20.87
N LYS A 146 -11.28 -5.28 -21.09
CA LYS A 146 -11.20 -4.31 -22.20
C LYS A 146 -10.21 -3.18 -21.91
N ASP A 147 -10.10 -2.79 -20.64
CA ASP A 147 -9.24 -1.68 -20.22
C ASP A 147 -7.76 -2.06 -20.26
N VAL A 148 -7.43 -3.36 -20.19
CA VAL A 148 -6.04 -3.85 -20.26
C VAL A 148 -5.34 -3.43 -21.57
N LEU A 149 -6.09 -3.15 -22.63
CA LEU A 149 -5.57 -2.70 -23.92
C LEU A 149 -5.26 -1.20 -23.97
N ASP A 150 -5.77 -0.41 -23.02
CA ASP A 150 -5.56 1.03 -22.97
C ASP A 150 -4.38 1.38 -22.06
N GLU A 151 -3.23 1.67 -22.66
CA GLU A 151 -2.02 2.02 -21.92
C GLU A 151 -2.12 3.35 -21.15
N SER A 152 -3.18 4.15 -21.36
CA SER A 152 -3.45 5.37 -20.59
C SER A 152 -4.18 5.10 -19.27
N ILE A 153 -4.71 3.90 -19.08
CA ILE A 153 -5.41 3.50 -17.85
C ILE A 153 -4.43 2.83 -16.89
N MET A 154 -4.35 3.38 -15.68
CA MET A 154 -3.70 2.70 -14.56
C MET A 154 -4.60 1.56 -14.08
N MET A 155 -4.21 0.32 -14.40
CA MET A 155 -4.97 -0.86 -14.00
C MET A 155 -5.09 -1.02 -12.48
N GLY A 156 -6.23 -1.57 -12.05
CA GLY A 156 -6.46 -1.94 -10.66
C GLY A 156 -5.42 -2.90 -10.12
N ARG A 157 -4.94 -2.66 -8.89
CA ARG A 157 -3.78 -3.37 -8.35
C ARG A 157 -3.81 -3.49 -6.83
N SER A 158 -3.40 -4.63 -6.30
CA SER A 158 -3.13 -4.84 -4.86
C SER A 158 -1.64 -5.09 -4.61
N PHE A 159 -1.23 -4.99 -3.35
CA PHE A 159 0.13 -5.26 -2.88
C PHE A 159 1.21 -4.46 -3.64
N HIS A 160 0.83 -3.31 -4.18
CA HIS A 160 1.74 -2.35 -4.77
C HIS A 160 2.26 -1.43 -3.67
N PRO A 161 3.54 -1.00 -3.70
CA PRO A 161 3.99 0.12 -2.93
C PRO A 161 3.60 1.45 -3.59
N MET A 162 3.45 2.47 -2.76
CA MET A 162 3.27 3.86 -3.16
C MET A 162 4.14 4.74 -2.28
N VAL A 163 4.84 5.72 -2.88
CA VAL A 163 5.75 6.63 -2.14
C VAL A 163 5.58 8.07 -2.62
N LEU A 164 5.63 9.03 -1.69
CA LEU A 164 5.64 10.46 -2.00
C LEU A 164 6.99 10.86 -2.59
N ILE A 165 6.99 11.45 -3.78
CA ILE A 165 8.21 11.86 -4.52
C ILE A 165 8.37 13.38 -4.65
N SER A 166 7.28 14.14 -4.45
CA SER A 166 7.26 15.59 -4.29
C SER A 166 5.99 15.98 -3.53
N GLU A 167 5.85 17.27 -3.16
CA GLU A 167 4.71 17.79 -2.38
C GLU A 167 3.33 17.34 -2.91
N ASN A 168 3.20 17.16 -4.22
CA ASN A 168 1.95 16.82 -4.88
C ASN A 168 2.00 15.57 -5.77
N LYS A 169 3.01 14.71 -5.63
CA LYS A 169 3.19 13.53 -6.49
C LYS A 169 3.50 12.26 -5.71
N PHE A 170 2.74 11.22 -6.01
CA PHE A 170 3.04 9.86 -5.60
C PHE A 170 3.56 9.04 -6.77
N LEU A 171 4.50 8.15 -6.50
CA LEU A 171 4.93 7.11 -7.42
C LEU A 171 4.34 5.77 -6.98
N VAL A 172 3.77 5.04 -7.94
CA VAL A 172 3.22 3.70 -7.77
C VAL A 172 3.91 2.78 -8.77
N THR A 173 4.33 1.59 -8.35
CA THR A 173 4.93 0.61 -9.28
C THR A 173 4.53 -0.81 -8.95
N GLY A 174 4.38 -1.62 -10.00
CA GLY A 174 4.05 -3.04 -9.88
C GLY A 174 2.74 -3.31 -9.12
N GLY A 175 2.76 -4.38 -8.31
CA GLY A 175 1.58 -4.94 -7.65
C GLY A 175 1.02 -6.13 -8.40
N TYR A 176 -0.16 -6.56 -7.99
CA TYR A 176 -0.86 -7.72 -8.53
C TYR A 176 -2.22 -7.33 -9.06
N CYS A 177 -2.56 -7.86 -10.23
CA CYS A 177 -3.81 -7.69 -10.93
C CYS A 177 -4.17 -8.99 -11.67
N ASN A 178 -5.42 -9.47 -11.53
CA ASN A 178 -5.90 -10.62 -12.27
C ASN A 178 -6.22 -10.31 -13.76
N TYR A 179 -6.15 -9.04 -14.18
CA TYR A 179 -6.48 -8.61 -15.53
C TYR A 179 -5.19 -8.24 -16.29
N THR A 180 -4.42 -9.25 -16.69
CA THR A 180 -3.19 -9.07 -17.47
C THR A 180 -3.24 -9.88 -18.77
N LEU A 181 -2.59 -9.39 -19.82
CA LEU A 181 -2.63 -10.01 -21.16
C LEU A 181 -1.67 -11.20 -21.30
N ASP A 182 -0.68 -11.29 -20.42
CA ASP A 182 0.46 -12.20 -20.51
C ASP A 182 0.38 -13.35 -19.50
N ASN A 183 -0.78 -13.57 -18.88
CA ASN A 183 -1.00 -14.52 -17.77
C ASN A 183 -0.04 -14.33 -16.58
N CYS A 184 0.72 -13.22 -16.54
CA CYS A 184 1.52 -12.85 -15.38
C CYS A 184 0.67 -11.92 -14.52
N PRO A 185 0.19 -12.35 -13.35
CA PRO A 185 -0.71 -11.50 -12.56
C PRO A 185 0.03 -10.33 -11.91
N ASN A 186 1.37 -10.30 -11.98
CA ASN A 186 2.14 -9.17 -11.47
C ASN A 186 2.32 -8.08 -12.53
N LEU A 187 2.11 -6.84 -12.11
CA LEU A 187 2.34 -5.68 -12.92
C LEU A 187 3.83 -5.27 -12.86
N ARG A 188 4.29 -4.60 -13.92
CA ARG A 188 5.64 -4.02 -14.03
C ARG A 188 5.63 -2.53 -14.33
N ASP A 189 4.45 -1.97 -14.57
CA ASP A 189 4.32 -0.57 -14.92
C ASP A 189 4.60 0.33 -13.71
N THR A 190 5.14 1.50 -14.00
CA THR A 190 5.35 2.57 -13.02
C THR A 190 4.54 3.78 -13.45
N TRP A 191 3.91 4.41 -12.49
CA TRP A 191 3.05 5.57 -12.70
C TRP A 191 3.35 6.66 -11.68
N ILE A 192 3.16 7.90 -12.11
CA ILE A 192 3.10 9.06 -11.26
C ILE A 192 1.64 9.50 -11.15
N ILE A 193 1.16 9.63 -9.91
CA ILE A 193 -0.11 10.25 -9.58
C ILE A 193 0.20 11.66 -9.08
N GLU A 194 -0.10 12.66 -9.90
CA GLU A 194 -0.05 14.07 -9.51
C GLU A 194 -1.43 14.49 -9.00
N PHE A 195 -1.49 15.11 -7.83
CA PHE A 195 -2.74 15.56 -7.25
C PHE A 195 -2.79 17.08 -7.12
N SER A 196 -4.01 17.61 -7.22
CA SER A 196 -4.37 18.99 -6.96
C SER A 196 -5.63 19.02 -6.10
N GLU A 197 -6.10 20.20 -5.71
CA GLU A 197 -7.26 20.34 -4.81
C GLU A 197 -8.50 19.54 -5.28
N ASN A 198 -8.72 19.48 -6.60
CA ASN A 198 -9.95 18.89 -7.17
C ASN A 198 -9.71 17.80 -8.22
N ASP A 199 -8.45 17.45 -8.54
CA ASP A 199 -8.18 16.55 -9.65
C ASP A 199 -6.90 15.72 -9.45
N PHE A 200 -6.88 14.55 -10.09
CA PHE A 200 -5.77 13.61 -10.11
C PHE A 200 -5.35 13.32 -11.55
N LYS A 201 -4.05 13.49 -11.83
CA LYS A 201 -3.46 13.20 -13.12
C LYS A 201 -2.55 11.99 -13.01
N PHE A 202 -2.79 11.02 -13.88
CA PHE A 202 -2.02 9.78 -13.97
C PHE A 202 -1.05 9.86 -15.16
N THR A 203 0.23 9.60 -14.91
CA THR A 203 1.26 9.58 -15.95
C THR A 203 2.04 8.28 -15.88
N LYS A 204 1.91 7.43 -16.91
CA LYS A 204 2.73 6.22 -17.05
C LYS A 204 4.16 6.63 -17.39
N LEU A 205 5.14 6.09 -16.67
CA LEU A 205 6.55 6.33 -16.97
C LEU A 205 7.01 5.43 -18.12
N ASN A 206 7.78 6.03 -19.03
CA ASN A 206 8.51 5.28 -20.05
C ASN A 206 9.77 4.68 -19.40
N GLN A 207 9.66 3.41 -19.02
CA GLN A 207 10.72 2.73 -18.30
C GLN A 207 11.83 2.25 -19.22
N SER A 208 13.08 2.34 -18.77
CA SER A 208 14.26 1.86 -19.52
C SER A 208 15.35 1.37 -18.57
N GLY A 209 16.43 0.78 -19.12
CA GLY A 209 17.56 0.27 -18.33
C GLY A 209 17.29 -1.09 -17.70
N ASP A 210 17.73 -1.28 -16.46
CA ASP A 210 17.59 -2.53 -15.71
C ASP A 210 16.21 -2.62 -15.05
N VAL A 211 15.15 -2.65 -15.86
CA VAL A 211 13.77 -2.68 -15.35
C VAL A 211 13.55 -3.93 -14.48
N PRO A 212 13.06 -3.78 -13.23
CA PRO A 212 12.77 -4.92 -12.37
C PRO A 212 11.77 -5.90 -13.01
N PRO A 213 11.78 -7.20 -12.62
CA PRO A 213 10.72 -8.11 -13.02
C PRO A 213 9.34 -7.63 -12.51
N PRO A 214 8.24 -8.08 -13.12
CA PRO A 214 6.90 -7.79 -12.60
C PRO A 214 6.77 -8.38 -11.19
N MET A 215 6.40 -7.58 -10.19
CA MET A 215 6.42 -8.03 -8.80
C MET A 215 5.38 -7.33 -7.94
N GLU A 216 4.90 -8.03 -6.92
CA GLU A 216 4.09 -7.48 -5.83
C GLU A 216 4.85 -7.53 -4.50
N SER A 217 4.31 -6.85 -3.48
CA SER A 217 4.77 -6.94 -2.09
C SER A 217 6.24 -6.58 -1.88
N HIS A 218 6.81 -5.83 -2.82
CA HIS A 218 8.08 -5.15 -2.70
C HIS A 218 7.88 -3.82 -1.96
N SER A 219 8.98 -3.21 -1.53
CA SER A 219 8.95 -1.95 -0.80
C SER A 219 9.76 -0.86 -1.52
N LEU A 220 9.38 0.40 -1.30
CA LEU A 220 9.98 1.56 -1.94
C LEU A 220 10.34 2.64 -0.91
N VAL A 221 11.48 3.30 -1.13
CA VAL A 221 11.77 4.61 -0.54
C VAL A 221 12.17 5.61 -1.62
N TYR A 222 11.89 6.89 -1.41
CA TYR A 222 12.34 7.97 -2.28
C TYR A 222 13.56 8.68 -1.68
N TYR A 223 14.66 8.76 -2.42
CA TYR A 223 15.91 9.39 -1.99
C TYR A 223 16.56 10.14 -3.16
N ASN A 224 16.73 11.47 -3.01
CA ASN A 224 17.50 12.32 -3.93
C ASN A 224 17.16 12.15 -5.43
N GLY A 225 15.87 12.12 -5.77
CA GLY A 225 15.41 11.97 -7.17
C GLY A 225 15.31 10.52 -7.65
N TYR A 226 15.62 9.55 -6.78
CA TYR A 226 15.53 8.13 -7.08
C TYR A 226 14.51 7.43 -6.18
N CYS A 227 13.74 6.51 -6.75
CA CYS A 227 13.02 5.51 -5.97
C CYS A 227 13.88 4.24 -5.84
N ILE A 228 14.16 3.84 -4.61
CA ILE A 228 14.91 2.62 -4.29
C ILE A 228 13.93 1.51 -3.96
N SER A 229 14.02 0.40 -4.69
CA SER A 229 13.15 -0.77 -4.58
C SER A 229 13.91 -1.97 -4.05
N TYR A 230 13.29 -2.72 -3.14
CA TYR A 230 13.81 -3.99 -2.64
C TYR A 230 12.73 -5.06 -2.56
N GLY A 231 13.13 -6.29 -2.91
CA GLY A 231 12.36 -7.50 -2.69
C GLY A 231 11.09 -7.64 -3.51
N GLY A 232 10.08 -8.29 -2.92
CA GLY A 232 8.83 -8.66 -3.58
C GLY A 232 8.85 -10.06 -4.18
N SER A 233 7.71 -10.47 -4.72
CA SER A 233 7.48 -11.78 -5.34
C SER A 233 6.89 -11.65 -6.74
N SER A 234 7.34 -12.54 -7.62
CA SER A 234 6.80 -12.72 -8.98
C SER A 234 6.17 -14.10 -9.11
N PHE A 235 4.93 -14.16 -9.58
CA PHE A 235 4.19 -15.38 -9.86
C PHE A 235 4.24 -15.67 -11.37
N PHE A 236 4.54 -16.92 -11.67
CA PHE A 236 4.54 -17.47 -13.02
C PHE A 236 3.69 -18.75 -13.02
N GLU A 237 3.22 -19.19 -14.18
CA GLU A 237 2.16 -20.22 -14.35
C GLU A 237 2.41 -21.59 -13.64
N ASP A 238 3.58 -21.82 -13.04
CA ASP A 238 3.97 -23.08 -12.38
C ASP A 238 4.53 -22.92 -10.94
N ASP A 239 4.50 -21.72 -10.34
CA ASP A 239 5.03 -21.47 -8.98
C ASP A 239 4.00 -20.79 -8.07
N ASP A 240 3.28 -21.60 -7.29
CA ASP A 240 2.27 -21.15 -6.32
C ASP A 240 2.86 -20.30 -5.17
N LEU A 241 4.17 -20.39 -4.90
CA LEU A 241 4.83 -19.67 -3.80
C LEU A 241 5.45 -18.34 -4.26
N GLY A 242 5.60 -18.16 -5.57
CA GLY A 242 6.22 -17.01 -6.19
C GLY A 242 7.74 -16.92 -5.97
N MET A 243 8.47 -16.57 -7.02
CA MET A 243 9.90 -16.29 -6.94
C MET A 243 10.11 -14.96 -6.19
N LYS A 244 10.82 -15.00 -5.06
CA LYS A 244 11.17 -13.81 -4.28
C LYS A 244 12.48 -13.20 -4.74
N HIS A 245 12.54 -11.87 -4.68
CA HIS A 245 13.70 -11.11 -5.14
C HIS A 245 14.53 -10.56 -3.98
N LYS A 246 15.82 -10.34 -4.20
CA LYS A 246 16.75 -9.68 -3.25
C LYS A 246 17.58 -8.58 -3.89
N ASP A 247 17.34 -8.31 -5.16
CA ASP A 247 18.06 -7.27 -5.87
C ASP A 247 17.54 -5.90 -5.44
N VAL A 248 18.44 -4.91 -5.38
CA VAL A 248 18.09 -3.52 -5.15
C VAL A 248 18.09 -2.80 -6.48
N TYR A 249 17.00 -2.09 -6.79
CA TYR A 249 16.87 -1.28 -8.00
C TYR A 249 16.70 0.19 -7.64
N ALA A 250 17.25 1.08 -8.45
CA ALA A 250 17.06 2.51 -8.34
C ALA A 250 16.44 3.06 -9.63
N LEU A 251 15.26 3.67 -9.52
CA LEU A 251 14.59 4.38 -10.61
C LEU A 251 14.93 5.86 -10.54
N ASN A 252 15.58 6.41 -11.55
CA ASN A 252 15.63 7.86 -11.74
C ASN A 252 14.22 8.35 -12.15
N VAL A 253 13.58 9.13 -11.29
CA VAL A 253 12.17 9.55 -11.49
C VAL A 253 12.01 10.49 -12.66
N GLU A 254 13.01 11.32 -12.96
CA GLU A 254 12.98 12.26 -14.08
C GLU A 254 13.11 11.55 -15.43
N SER A 255 14.07 10.60 -15.54
CA SER A 255 14.37 9.94 -16.81
C SER A 255 13.59 8.64 -17.03
N GLY A 256 12.92 8.10 -16.00
CA GLY A 256 12.28 6.78 -16.05
C GLY A 256 13.28 5.60 -16.16
N SER A 257 14.56 5.83 -15.91
CA SER A 257 15.59 4.80 -16.09
C SER A 257 15.86 4.05 -14.80
N TRP A 258 15.73 2.73 -14.86
CA TRP A 258 16.09 1.83 -13.78
C TRP A 258 17.56 1.42 -13.88
N THR A 259 18.20 1.30 -12.73
CA THR A 259 19.54 0.72 -12.59
C THR A 259 19.51 -0.31 -11.47
N LYS A 260 20.02 -1.51 -11.75
CA LYS A 260 20.25 -2.52 -10.72
C LYS A 260 21.49 -2.12 -9.91
N LEU A 261 21.31 -1.77 -8.65
CA LEU A 261 22.41 -1.32 -7.81
C LEU A 261 23.39 -2.46 -7.55
N ARG A 262 24.67 -2.14 -7.64
CA ARG A 262 25.74 -3.06 -7.22
C ARG A 262 25.92 -2.94 -5.72
N ILE A 263 25.85 -4.08 -5.02
CA ILE A 263 26.02 -4.15 -3.57
C ILE A 263 27.45 -4.61 -3.23
N LYS A 264 28.16 -3.84 -2.42
CA LYS A 264 29.48 -4.16 -1.87
C LYS A 264 29.31 -5.29 -0.86
N GLN A 265 30.10 -6.36 -1.01
CA GLN A 265 30.09 -7.58 -0.20
C GLN A 265 28.87 -8.49 -0.45
N GLN A 266 29.04 -9.50 -1.30
CA GLN A 266 27.97 -10.44 -1.67
C GLN A 266 27.62 -11.46 -0.56
N GLU A 267 28.37 -11.51 0.55
CA GLU A 267 28.21 -12.56 1.57
C GLU A 267 27.27 -12.21 2.73
N ARG A 268 26.89 -10.94 2.92
CA ARG A 268 25.95 -10.53 3.98
C ARG A 268 24.97 -9.47 3.49
N GLY A 269 23.69 -9.78 3.62
CA GLY A 269 22.56 -8.92 3.30
C GLY A 269 21.26 -9.65 3.62
N PRO A 270 20.13 -8.93 3.61
CA PRO A 270 18.83 -9.56 3.79
C PRO A 270 18.59 -10.66 2.73
N PRO A 271 17.83 -11.72 3.09
CA PRO A 271 17.40 -12.71 2.11
C PRO A 271 16.43 -12.10 1.09
N ALA A 272 16.08 -12.88 0.07
CA ALA A 272 14.98 -12.50 -0.81
C ALA A 272 13.67 -12.48 -0.02
N LEU A 273 13.00 -11.34 0.04
CA LEU A 273 11.89 -11.10 0.97
C LEU A 273 10.67 -10.54 0.26
N THR A 274 9.48 -11.01 0.64
CA THR A 274 8.18 -10.42 0.29
C THR A 274 7.42 -10.00 1.55
N GLY A 275 6.54 -9.01 1.44
CA GLY A 275 5.71 -8.55 2.56
C GLY A 275 6.51 -7.92 3.71
N HIS A 276 7.72 -7.44 3.43
CA HIS A 276 8.56 -6.69 4.35
C HIS A 276 8.21 -5.19 4.30
N SER A 277 8.84 -4.39 5.15
CA SER A 277 8.74 -2.94 5.09
C SER A 277 10.11 -2.27 4.98
N CYS A 278 10.15 -1.10 4.33
CA CYS A 278 11.34 -0.26 4.29
C CYS A 278 11.03 1.20 4.62
N HIS A 279 12.01 1.91 5.17
CA HIS A 279 11.92 3.34 5.51
C HIS A 279 13.23 4.05 5.27
N LEU A 280 13.19 5.23 4.65
CA LEU A 280 14.35 6.11 4.58
C LEU A 280 14.56 6.77 5.94
N ILE A 281 15.79 6.80 6.44
CA ILE A 281 16.19 7.69 7.52
C ILE A 281 16.39 9.07 6.89
N GLU A 282 15.44 9.98 7.08
CA GLU A 282 15.42 11.27 6.40
C GLU A 282 16.69 12.08 6.67
N GLY A 283 17.11 12.84 5.67
CA GLY A 283 18.36 13.60 5.70
C GLY A 283 19.63 12.74 5.60
N THR A 284 19.49 11.43 5.36
CA THR A 284 20.62 10.51 5.16
C THR A 284 20.42 9.67 3.91
N ASN A 285 21.45 8.91 3.54
CA ASN A 285 21.42 7.92 2.46
C ASN A 285 21.08 6.50 2.96
N LYS A 286 20.40 6.37 4.10
CA LYS A 286 20.20 5.08 4.76
C LYS A 286 18.75 4.66 4.70
N MET A 287 18.51 3.46 4.20
CA MET A 287 17.20 2.81 4.20
C MET A 287 17.21 1.65 5.21
N ILE A 288 16.22 1.63 6.09
CA ILE A 288 15.94 0.52 7.00
C ILE A 288 15.03 -0.48 6.30
N LEU A 289 15.24 -1.77 6.54
CA LEU A 289 14.42 -2.89 6.08
C LEU A 289 14.07 -3.77 7.28
N TYR A 290 12.81 -4.16 7.44
CA TYR A 290 12.35 -4.99 8.55
C TYR A 290 11.35 -6.08 8.12
N GLY A 291 11.57 -7.27 8.66
CA GLY A 291 10.68 -8.42 8.56
C GLY A 291 10.50 -8.98 7.15
N GLY A 292 9.37 -9.64 6.93
CA GLY A 292 9.01 -10.28 5.66
C GLY A 292 9.16 -11.79 5.68
N TYR A 293 8.87 -12.39 4.52
CA TYR A 293 8.86 -13.82 4.29
C TYR A 293 9.81 -14.20 3.16
N ASP A 294 10.64 -15.22 3.36
CA ASP A 294 11.72 -15.56 2.43
C ASP A 294 11.41 -16.75 1.51
N GLN A 295 12.40 -17.09 0.66
CA GLN A 295 12.26 -18.19 -0.30
C GLN A 295 12.27 -19.57 0.36
N GLU A 296 12.75 -19.66 1.60
CA GLU A 296 12.82 -20.88 2.41
C GLU A 296 11.58 -21.03 3.31
N ASN A 297 10.54 -20.24 3.06
CA ASN A 297 9.30 -20.23 3.82
C ASN A 297 9.51 -19.90 5.30
N SER A 298 10.37 -18.93 5.58
CA SER A 298 10.61 -18.42 6.94
C SER A 298 10.21 -16.95 7.05
N THR A 299 9.51 -16.62 8.14
CA THR A 299 9.30 -15.23 8.54
C THR A 299 10.54 -14.68 9.24
N HIS A 300 10.79 -13.38 9.09
CA HIS A 300 11.95 -12.71 9.65
C HIS A 300 11.56 -11.57 10.60
N ASN A 301 12.44 -11.26 11.56
CA ASN A 301 12.43 -10.06 12.40
C ASN A 301 13.78 -9.32 12.38
N SER A 302 14.70 -9.73 11.52
CA SER A 302 15.99 -9.04 11.36
C SER A 302 15.80 -7.63 10.83
N LEU A 303 16.61 -6.71 11.36
CA LEU A 303 16.62 -5.31 10.97
C LEU A 303 17.88 -5.05 10.14
N TRP A 304 17.70 -4.62 8.90
CA TRP A 304 18.80 -4.34 7.97
C TRP A 304 18.84 -2.87 7.62
N MET A 305 20.04 -2.36 7.36
CA MET A 305 20.28 -1.00 6.87
C MET A 305 21.02 -1.05 5.54
N LEU A 306 20.42 -0.53 4.48
CA LEU A 306 21.10 -0.25 3.22
C LEU A 306 21.71 1.14 3.29
N HIS A 307 23.02 1.23 3.14
CA HIS A 307 23.69 2.49 2.81
C HIS A 307 23.61 2.65 1.30
N ILE A 308 22.80 3.60 0.84
CA ILE A 308 22.51 3.84 -0.57
C ILE A 308 23.64 4.65 -1.17
N VAL A 309 24.20 4.14 -2.26
CA VAL A 309 25.05 4.89 -3.20
C VAL A 309 24.30 4.94 -4.51
N LEU A 310 24.01 6.15 -5.00
CA LEU A 310 23.20 6.32 -6.20
C LEU A 310 23.97 5.90 -7.46
N PRO A 311 23.27 5.54 -8.56
CA PRO A 311 23.91 5.15 -9.81
C PRO A 311 24.93 6.16 -10.33
N ASP A 312 24.65 7.46 -10.19
CA ASP A 312 25.56 8.50 -10.67
C ASP A 312 26.80 8.63 -9.78
N GLU A 313 26.65 8.53 -8.46
CA GLU A 313 27.79 8.51 -7.52
C GLU A 313 28.71 7.31 -7.76
N THR A 314 28.13 6.14 -8.05
CA THR A 314 28.87 4.92 -8.40
C THR A 314 29.77 5.13 -9.61
N LYS A 315 29.26 5.82 -10.65
CA LYS A 315 30.02 6.11 -11.88
C LYS A 315 31.23 7.02 -11.61
N PHE A 316 31.11 7.97 -10.69
CA PHE A 316 32.16 8.97 -10.43
C PHE A 316 33.18 8.53 -9.37
N PHE A 317 32.72 7.88 -8.31
CA PHE A 317 33.55 7.58 -7.13
C PHE A 317 33.92 6.11 -6.97
N ASN A 318 33.36 5.21 -7.81
CA ASN A 318 33.52 3.75 -7.68
C ASN A 318 33.14 3.24 -6.27
N GLU A 319 32.17 3.91 -5.66
CA GLU A 319 31.53 3.48 -4.42
C GLU A 319 30.27 2.67 -4.73
N PHE A 320 29.89 1.78 -3.83
CA PHE A 320 28.78 0.85 -4.03
C PHE A 320 27.95 0.79 -2.76
N SER A 321 26.64 0.65 -2.92
CA SER A 321 25.71 0.45 -1.81
C SER A 321 26.09 -0.78 -1.00
N TYR A 322 25.76 -0.84 0.29
CA TYR A 322 26.04 -2.02 1.11
C TYR A 322 25.06 -2.19 2.25
N TRP A 323 24.87 -3.44 2.68
CA TRP A 323 24.02 -3.78 3.80
C TRP A 323 24.80 -3.84 5.10
N GLU A 324 24.15 -3.40 6.17
CA GLU A 324 24.58 -3.55 7.56
C GLU A 324 23.42 -4.18 8.35
N GLU A 325 23.67 -5.28 9.04
CA GLU A 325 22.68 -5.85 9.95
C GLU A 325 22.68 -5.05 11.26
N ILE A 326 21.52 -4.54 11.66
CA ILE A 326 21.37 -3.83 12.93
C ILE A 326 21.06 -4.85 14.01
N ILE A 327 22.08 -5.15 14.83
CA ILE A 327 21.95 -6.08 15.94
C ILE A 327 21.36 -5.35 17.15
N PRO A 328 20.21 -5.81 17.69
CA PRO A 328 19.64 -5.23 18.91
C PRO A 328 20.61 -5.29 20.08
N GLN A 329 20.62 -4.25 20.92
CA GLN A 329 21.44 -4.25 22.14
C GLN A 329 21.01 -5.37 23.08
N THR A 330 21.93 -5.84 23.92
CA THR A 330 21.62 -6.85 24.95
C THR A 330 20.46 -6.38 25.84
N ASN A 331 19.48 -7.27 26.06
CA ASN A 331 18.22 -7.01 26.78
C ASN A 331 17.18 -6.12 26.07
N SER A 332 17.36 -5.84 24.77
CA SER A 332 16.29 -5.23 23.97
C SER A 332 15.17 -6.24 23.73
N TYR A 333 13.92 -5.76 23.74
CA TYR A 333 12.82 -6.53 23.19
C TYR A 333 12.94 -6.57 21.66
N VAL A 334 12.97 -7.76 21.09
CA VAL A 334 12.93 -7.99 19.64
C VAL A 334 11.53 -8.53 19.33
N PRO A 335 10.75 -7.90 18.43
CA PRO A 335 9.44 -8.43 18.09
C PRO A 335 9.56 -9.79 17.40
N GLU A 336 8.49 -10.59 17.46
CA GLU A 336 8.45 -11.87 16.76
C GLU A 336 8.59 -11.68 15.23
N PRO A 337 9.13 -12.68 14.51
CA PRO A 337 9.15 -12.69 13.06
C PRO A 337 7.77 -12.45 12.46
N THR A 338 7.66 -11.64 11.42
CA THR A 338 6.37 -11.29 10.84
C THR A 338 6.44 -10.92 9.36
N LEU A 339 5.36 -11.19 8.64
CA LEU A 339 5.16 -10.78 7.25
C LEU A 339 3.85 -10.02 7.07
N TYR A 340 3.76 -9.25 5.99
CA TYR A 340 2.61 -8.39 5.66
C TYR A 340 2.25 -7.43 6.77
N HIS A 341 3.14 -7.23 7.73
CA HIS A 341 3.03 -6.16 8.71
C HIS A 341 3.11 -4.82 8.00
N ARG A 342 2.85 -3.81 8.79
CA ARG A 342 3.09 -2.45 8.40
C ARG A 342 3.92 -1.76 9.45
N SER A 343 4.61 -0.72 9.01
CA SER A 343 5.47 0.02 9.90
C SER A 343 5.63 1.45 9.48
N LEU A 344 6.03 2.28 10.43
CA LEU A 344 6.28 3.70 10.27
C LEU A 344 7.55 4.07 11.03
N LEU A 345 8.47 4.78 10.39
CA LEU A 345 9.63 5.35 11.05
C LEU A 345 9.31 6.75 11.59
N LEU A 346 9.12 6.87 12.90
CA LEU A 346 8.87 8.15 13.56
C LEU A 346 10.18 8.84 13.94
N GLN A 347 10.29 10.13 13.59
CA GLN A 347 11.38 11.02 13.98
C GLN A 347 12.78 10.45 13.68
N ASN A 348 12.90 9.64 12.62
CA ASN A 348 14.14 8.97 12.21
C ASN A 348 14.77 8.07 13.28
N ARG A 349 14.00 7.65 14.30
CA ARG A 349 14.55 6.95 15.48
C ARG A 349 13.69 5.82 16.01
N LEU A 350 12.37 5.85 15.80
CA LEU A 350 11.45 4.86 16.33
C LEU A 350 10.71 4.18 15.19
N LEU A 351 11.09 2.95 14.86
CA LEU A 351 10.32 2.11 13.95
C LEU A 351 9.15 1.48 14.72
N VAL A 352 7.94 1.95 14.42
CA VAL A 352 6.71 1.34 14.93
C VAL A 352 6.29 0.26 13.95
N VAL A 353 6.19 -0.99 14.40
CA VAL A 353 5.68 -2.12 13.61
C VAL A 353 4.35 -2.55 14.20
N TYR A 354 3.36 -2.79 13.36
CA TYR A 354 2.04 -3.25 13.81
C TYR A 354 1.42 -4.22 12.82
N GLY A 355 0.53 -5.06 13.36
CA GLY A 355 -0.11 -6.14 12.60
C GLY A 355 0.92 -7.17 12.15
N GLY A 356 0.63 -7.76 10.99
CA GLY A 356 1.38 -8.86 10.41
C GLY A 356 0.87 -10.23 10.84
N ALA A 357 1.27 -11.23 10.08
CA ALA A 357 1.00 -12.64 10.36
C ALA A 357 2.26 -13.32 10.90
N LEU A 358 2.05 -14.39 11.66
CA LEU A 358 3.05 -15.41 11.94
C LEU A 358 2.81 -16.55 10.93
N ASP A 359 3.88 -17.26 10.56
CA ASP A 359 3.77 -18.52 9.80
C ASP A 359 3.33 -19.67 10.71
#